data_AF-A0A938BP75-F1
#
_entry.id   AF-A0A938BP75-F1
#
_cell.length_a   1.000
_cell.length_b   1.000
_cell.length_c   1.000
_cell.angle_alpha   90.00
_cell.angle_beta   90.00
_cell.angle_gamma   90.00
#
_symmetry.space_group_name_H-M   'P 1'
#
loop_
_entity.id
_entity.type
_entity.pdbx_description
1 polymer ?
#
loop_
_entity_poly.entity_id
_entity_poly.type
_entity_poly.pdbx_seq_one_letter_code
_entity_poly.pdbx_strand_id
1 'polypeptide(L)'
;MKFAYFPGCTMKGTAADYESSLRETLARLDIELEELDDWNCCGASSAHMTDRALDIALSARNLELARKSGHAVVLTPCPACYLRLRHADLELREHPERHGREAHEPRFEIRYLTALLAGDEMIARIRAAVRRPLTGFKVAAYYGCLSQRPPKVTGASRPEHPTDLDRLVEAAGATPVRWSHKTECCGGSLTVARADIV
;
A
#
# COMPACT_ATOMS: atom_id res chain seq x y z
N MET A 1 -13.01 -1.11 13.65
CA MET A 1 -13.05 -1.53 12.23
C MET A 1 -12.13 -2.73 12.08
N LYS A 2 -12.44 -3.66 11.17
CA LYS A 2 -11.60 -4.84 10.94
C LYS A 2 -11.34 -4.99 9.44
N PHE A 3 -10.08 -5.17 9.07
CA PHE A 3 -9.65 -5.28 7.68
C PHE A 3 -8.86 -6.57 7.45
N ALA A 4 -9.03 -7.15 6.26
CA ALA A 4 -8.07 -8.13 5.77
C ALA A 4 -6.72 -7.44 5.57
N TYR A 5 -5.64 -8.09 5.96
CA TYR A 5 -4.30 -7.53 5.97
C TYR A 5 -3.36 -8.34 5.09
N PHE A 6 -2.82 -7.68 4.07
CA PHE A 6 -1.78 -8.23 3.22
C PHE A 6 -0.44 -7.53 3.56
N PRO A 7 0.42 -8.15 4.38
CA PRO A 7 1.68 -7.54 4.84
C PRO A 7 2.73 -7.45 3.72
N GLY A 8 2.73 -8.42 2.80
CA GLY A 8 3.84 -8.61 1.88
C GLY A 8 5.13 -9.10 2.58
N CYS A 9 6.15 -9.39 1.78
CA CYS A 9 7.39 -9.99 2.28
C CYS A 9 8.22 -9.07 3.16
N THR A 10 8.30 -7.77 2.85
CA THR A 10 9.16 -6.82 3.58
C THR A 10 8.71 -6.65 5.03
N MET A 11 7.42 -6.54 5.30
CA MET A 11 6.87 -6.38 6.65
C MET A 11 7.14 -7.62 7.53
N LYS A 12 7.27 -8.81 6.93
CA LYS A 12 7.63 -10.06 7.63
C LYS A 12 9.13 -10.33 7.70
N GLY A 13 9.95 -9.50 7.06
CA GLY A 13 11.39 -9.65 6.99
C GLY A 13 12.08 -8.39 7.49
N THR A 14 12.61 -7.62 6.55
CA THR A 14 13.51 -6.49 6.84
C THR A 14 12.85 -5.27 7.48
N ALA A 15 11.51 -5.19 7.51
CA ALA A 15 10.75 -4.10 8.14
C ALA A 15 9.84 -4.58 9.27
N ALA A 16 10.32 -5.52 10.09
CA ALA A 16 9.56 -6.07 11.23
C ALA A 16 9.26 -5.01 12.31
N ASP A 17 10.11 -4.00 12.46
CA ASP A 17 9.90 -2.82 13.29
C ASP A 17 8.71 -1.97 12.80
N TYR A 18 8.58 -1.83 11.47
CA TYR A 18 7.44 -1.17 10.87
C TYR A 18 6.15 -1.99 11.05
N GLU A 19 6.18 -3.32 10.89
CA GLU A 19 5.05 -4.20 11.18
C GLU A 19 4.56 -4.05 12.63
N SER A 20 5.48 -4.07 13.60
CA SER A 20 5.14 -3.89 15.01
C SER A 20 4.52 -2.51 15.26
N SER A 21 5.13 -1.45 14.71
CA SER A 21 4.66 -0.08 14.89
C SER A 21 3.30 0.15 14.22
N LEU A 22 3.08 -0.47 13.06
CA LEU A 22 1.83 -0.41 12.32
C LEU A 22 0.68 -1.01 13.13
N ARG A 23 0.87 -2.23 13.66
CA ARG A 23 -0.17 -2.91 14.44
C ARG A 23 -0.56 -2.13 15.69
N GLU A 24 0.42 -1.64 16.44
CA GLU A 24 0.18 -0.82 17.62
C GLU A 24 -0.54 0.49 17.26
N THR A 25 -0.12 1.15 16.17
CA THR A 25 -0.75 2.40 15.71
C THR A 25 -2.19 2.18 15.29
N LEU A 26 -2.48 1.12 14.52
CA LEU A 26 -3.83 0.83 14.06
C LEU A 26 -4.75 0.36 15.19
N ALA A 27 -4.24 -0.45 16.13
CA ALA A 27 -5.00 -0.85 17.31
C ALA A 27 -5.46 0.38 18.13
N ARG A 28 -4.61 1.40 18.28
CA ARG A 28 -4.97 2.68 18.94
C ARG A 28 -5.99 3.52 18.18
N LEU A 29 -6.18 3.25 16.89
CA LEU A 29 -7.19 3.90 16.05
C LEU A 29 -8.45 3.03 15.91
N ASP A 30 -8.57 1.99 16.74
CA ASP A 30 -9.64 0.98 16.74
C ASP A 30 -9.74 0.25 15.39
N ILE A 31 -8.59 -0.06 14.78
CA ILE A 31 -8.46 -0.85 13.56
C ILE A 31 -7.76 -2.17 13.88
N GLU A 32 -8.49 -3.27 13.71
CA GLU A 32 -7.96 -4.62 13.81
C GLU A 32 -7.54 -5.12 12.43
N LEU A 33 -6.38 -5.80 12.38
CA LEU A 33 -5.83 -6.39 11.16
C LEU A 33 -5.89 -7.91 11.24
N GLU A 34 -6.67 -8.52 10.35
CA GLU A 34 -6.70 -9.96 10.15
C GLU A 34 -5.82 -10.32 8.96
N GLU A 35 -4.67 -10.94 9.23
CA GLU A 35 -3.75 -11.33 8.17
C GLU A 35 -4.37 -12.41 7.27
N LEU A 36 -4.20 -12.26 5.96
CA LEU A 36 -4.60 -13.28 5.00
C LEU A 36 -3.80 -14.56 5.22
N ASP A 37 -4.41 -15.64 5.67
CA ASP A 37 -3.69 -16.89 5.86
C ASP A 37 -3.11 -17.42 4.54
N ASP A 38 -1.91 -18.01 4.62
CA ASP A 38 -1.21 -18.60 3.48
C ASP A 38 -0.97 -17.62 2.30
N TRP A 39 -0.79 -16.32 2.54
CA TRP A 39 -0.49 -15.36 1.47
C TRP A 39 0.89 -15.62 0.82
N ASN A 40 1.07 -15.23 -0.46
CA ASN A 40 2.36 -15.29 -1.16
C ASN A 40 2.87 -13.90 -1.58
N CYS A 41 4.17 -13.79 -1.89
CA CYS A 41 4.75 -12.56 -2.41
C CYS A 41 4.01 -12.05 -3.66
N CYS A 42 3.80 -10.74 -3.77
CA CYS A 42 3.08 -10.10 -4.87
C CYS A 42 3.84 -10.09 -6.21
N GLY A 43 5.13 -10.45 -6.22
CA GLY A 43 5.94 -10.50 -7.44
C GLY A 43 6.47 -9.15 -7.94
N ALA A 44 6.35 -8.09 -7.15
CA ALA A 44 6.67 -6.73 -7.57
C ALA A 44 8.14 -6.46 -7.95
N SER A 45 9.09 -7.33 -7.61
CA SER A 45 10.51 -7.14 -7.93
C SER A 45 10.93 -7.77 -9.26
N SER A 46 10.43 -8.98 -9.56
CA SER A 46 10.93 -9.80 -10.66
C SER A 46 9.83 -10.28 -11.61
N ALA A 47 8.73 -10.82 -11.08
CA ALA A 47 7.70 -11.49 -11.87
C ALA A 47 7.15 -10.59 -12.99
N HIS A 48 6.83 -9.33 -12.68
CA HIS A 48 6.30 -8.38 -13.67
C HIS A 48 7.25 -8.05 -14.83
N MET A 49 8.56 -8.29 -14.68
CA MET A 49 9.56 -8.07 -15.73
C MET A 49 9.93 -9.35 -16.48
N THR A 50 9.67 -10.52 -15.88
CA THR A 50 10.12 -11.81 -16.42
C THR A 50 8.99 -12.63 -17.03
N ASP A 51 7.79 -12.60 -16.45
CA ASP A 51 6.67 -13.43 -16.87
C ASP A 51 5.32 -12.75 -16.53
N ARG A 52 4.59 -12.38 -17.58
CA ARG A 52 3.30 -11.69 -17.49
C ARG A 52 2.22 -12.54 -16.82
N ALA A 53 2.20 -13.85 -17.08
CA ALA A 53 1.22 -14.74 -16.48
C ALA A 53 1.50 -14.91 -14.98
N LEU A 54 2.78 -15.02 -14.60
CA LEU A 54 3.19 -15.11 -13.20
C LEU A 54 2.88 -13.84 -12.40
N ASP A 55 3.11 -12.65 -12.98
CA ASP A 55 2.77 -11.35 -12.37
C ASP A 55 1.30 -11.30 -11.91
N ILE A 56 0.39 -11.75 -12.76
CA ILE A 56 -1.04 -11.80 -12.42
C ILE A 56 -1.34 -12.94 -11.45
N ALA A 57 -0.85 -14.15 -11.71
CA ALA A 57 -1.17 -15.34 -10.92
C ALA A 57 -0.82 -15.19 -9.43
N LEU A 58 0.35 -14.62 -9.12
CA LEU A 58 0.79 -14.40 -7.74
C LEU A 58 -0.16 -13.48 -6.96
N SER A 59 -0.58 -12.37 -7.57
CA SER A 59 -1.50 -11.43 -6.93
C SER A 59 -2.94 -11.94 -6.94
N ALA A 60 -3.36 -12.65 -7.99
CA ALA A 60 -4.68 -13.26 -8.12
C ALA A 60 -4.97 -14.29 -7.01
N ARG A 61 -3.96 -15.03 -6.56
CA ARG A 61 -4.07 -15.95 -5.42
C ARG A 61 -4.39 -15.18 -4.13
N ASN A 62 -3.68 -14.08 -3.86
CA ASN A 62 -3.94 -13.24 -2.68
C ASN A 62 -5.32 -12.56 -2.74
N LEU A 63 -5.79 -12.14 -3.93
CA LEU A 63 -7.14 -11.60 -4.11
C LEU A 63 -8.23 -12.63 -3.81
N GLU A 64 -8.00 -13.90 -4.13
CA GLU A 64 -8.93 -14.98 -3.79
C GLU A 64 -8.95 -15.27 -2.29
N LEU A 65 -7.78 -15.25 -1.63
CA LEU A 65 -7.71 -15.34 -0.16
C LEU A 65 -8.46 -14.17 0.51
N ALA A 66 -8.28 -12.95 0.00
CA ALA A 66 -9.04 -11.79 0.43
C ALA A 66 -10.56 -11.97 0.23
N ARG A 67 -10.98 -12.51 -0.91
CA ARG A 67 -12.40 -12.80 -1.15
C ARG A 67 -12.96 -13.78 -0.11
N LYS A 68 -12.21 -14.84 0.20
CA LYS A 68 -12.60 -15.87 1.20
C LYS A 68 -12.63 -15.34 2.62
N SER A 69 -11.83 -14.31 2.93
CA SER A 69 -11.81 -13.69 4.26
C SER A 69 -13.12 -12.97 4.62
N GLY A 70 -13.92 -12.58 3.62
CA GLY A 70 -15.20 -11.91 3.83
C GLY A 70 -15.10 -10.43 4.26
N HIS A 71 -13.90 -9.88 4.43
CA HIS A 71 -13.71 -8.47 4.77
C HIS A 71 -14.00 -7.55 3.58
N ALA A 72 -14.61 -6.39 3.85
CA ALA A 72 -14.90 -5.38 2.82
C ALA A 72 -13.64 -4.62 2.35
N VAL A 73 -12.53 -4.71 3.07
CA VAL A 73 -11.28 -4.01 2.76
C VAL A 73 -10.09 -4.95 2.92
N VAL A 74 -9.20 -4.91 1.94
CA VAL A 74 -7.86 -5.50 1.97
C VAL A 74 -6.85 -4.37 2.07
N LEU A 75 -6.17 -4.29 3.21
CA LEU A 75 -5.18 -3.27 3.51
C LEU A 75 -3.76 -3.80 3.24
N THR A 76 -2.95 -3.00 2.55
CA THR A 76 -1.51 -3.25 2.39
C THR A 76 -0.70 -1.98 2.72
N PRO A 77 0.40 -2.09 3.49
CA PRO A 77 1.28 -0.96 3.81
C PRO A 77 2.38 -0.77 2.77
N CYS A 78 2.61 -1.77 1.90
CA CYS A 78 3.62 -1.72 0.87
C CYS A 78 3.03 -1.15 -0.44
N PRO A 79 3.60 -0.08 -1.02
CA PRO A 79 3.08 0.51 -2.26
C PRO A 79 3.28 -0.40 -3.48
N ALA A 80 4.32 -1.24 -3.47
CA ALA A 80 4.55 -2.22 -4.53
C ALA A 80 3.50 -3.35 -4.50
N CYS A 81 3.20 -3.86 -3.30
CA CYS A 81 2.12 -4.83 -3.07
C CYS A 81 0.76 -4.25 -3.50
N TYR A 82 0.48 -3.00 -3.10
CA TYR A 82 -0.72 -2.29 -3.52
C TYR A 82 -0.86 -2.25 -5.04
N LEU A 83 0.18 -1.79 -5.75
CA LEU A 83 0.15 -1.68 -7.19
C LEU A 83 -0.07 -3.03 -7.88
N ARG A 84 0.61 -4.10 -7.43
CA ARG A 84 0.46 -5.44 -8.02
C ARG A 84 -0.94 -6.03 -7.78
N LEU A 85 -1.48 -5.89 -6.57
CA LEU A 85 -2.86 -6.31 -6.28
C LEU A 85 -3.88 -5.57 -7.15
N ARG A 86 -3.74 -4.24 -7.29
CA ARG A 86 -4.62 -3.41 -8.13
C ARG A 86 -4.51 -3.77 -9.62
N HIS A 87 -3.29 -4.09 -10.08
CA HIS A 87 -3.07 -4.51 -11.46
C HIS A 87 -3.75 -5.85 -11.76
N ALA A 88 -3.61 -6.83 -10.85
CA ALA A 88 -4.29 -8.10 -10.98
C ALA A 88 -5.82 -7.95 -10.87
N ASP A 89 -6.31 -7.12 -9.96
CA ASP A 89 -7.74 -6.83 -9.84
C ASP A 89 -8.33 -6.29 -11.15
N LEU A 90 -7.65 -5.32 -11.77
CA LEU A 90 -8.07 -4.73 -13.03
C LEU A 90 -8.03 -5.75 -14.18
N GLU A 91 -6.91 -6.47 -14.36
CA GLU A 91 -6.78 -7.46 -15.44
C GLU A 91 -7.83 -8.57 -15.30
N LEU A 92 -8.09 -9.06 -14.09
CA LEU A 92 -9.09 -10.11 -13.86
C LEU A 92 -10.53 -9.63 -14.08
N ARG A 93 -10.82 -8.34 -13.86
CA ARG A 93 -12.14 -7.76 -14.17
C ARG A 93 -12.33 -7.55 -15.67
N GLU A 94 -11.31 -7.04 -16.35
CA GLU A 94 -11.38 -6.68 -17.76
C GLU A 94 -11.21 -7.89 -18.69
N HIS A 95 -10.39 -8.87 -18.28
CA HIS A 95 -9.95 -10.01 -19.10
C HIS A 95 -9.90 -11.35 -18.33
N PRO A 96 -10.97 -11.77 -17.63
CA PRO A 96 -10.98 -13.02 -16.86
C PRO A 96 -10.66 -14.27 -17.72
N GLU A 97 -11.03 -14.25 -19.00
CA GLU A 97 -10.83 -15.34 -19.96
C GLU A 97 -9.35 -15.67 -20.21
N ARG A 98 -8.48 -14.65 -20.16
CA ARG A 98 -7.02 -14.83 -20.36
C ARG A 98 -6.38 -15.63 -19.23
N HIS A 99 -7.07 -15.74 -18.10
CA HIS A 99 -6.60 -16.40 -16.91
C HIS A 99 -7.38 -17.68 -16.59
N GLY A 100 -8.25 -18.13 -17.52
CA GLY A 100 -9.08 -19.32 -17.33
C GLY A 100 -10.01 -19.21 -16.12
N ARG A 101 -10.48 -17.99 -15.82
CA ARG A 101 -11.31 -17.68 -14.66
C ARG A 101 -12.70 -17.20 -15.09
N GLU A 102 -13.68 -17.41 -14.22
CA GLU A 102 -14.97 -16.74 -14.29
C GLU A 102 -14.83 -15.24 -13.96
N ALA A 103 -15.92 -14.48 -14.10
CA ALA A 103 -15.94 -13.06 -13.82
C ALA A 103 -15.42 -12.75 -12.40
N HIS A 104 -14.36 -11.94 -12.31
CA HIS A 104 -13.80 -11.49 -11.03
C HIS A 104 -14.55 -10.26 -10.54
N GLU A 105 -15.52 -10.47 -9.64
CA GLU A 105 -16.32 -9.41 -9.01
C GLU A 105 -16.02 -9.36 -7.49
N PRO A 106 -14.91 -8.75 -7.09
CA PRO A 106 -14.56 -8.68 -5.68
C PRO A 106 -15.56 -7.79 -4.93
N ARG A 107 -16.03 -8.29 -3.79
CA ARG A 107 -16.88 -7.54 -2.84
C ARG A 107 -16.06 -6.79 -1.79
N PHE A 108 -14.79 -6.56 -2.08
CA PHE A 108 -13.84 -5.87 -1.21
C PHE A 108 -13.11 -4.79 -1.99
N GLU A 109 -12.56 -3.83 -1.26
CA GLU A 109 -11.70 -2.79 -1.81
C GLU A 109 -10.25 -2.98 -1.39
N ILE A 110 -9.33 -2.81 -2.33
CA ILE A 110 -7.89 -2.81 -2.07
C ILE A 110 -7.47 -1.39 -1.67
N ARG A 111 -7.02 -1.23 -0.42
CA ARG A 111 -6.59 0.06 0.15
C ARG A 111 -5.10 0.06 0.45
N TYR A 112 -4.46 1.17 0.08
CA TYR A 112 -3.10 1.50 0.53
C TYR A 112 -3.17 2.20 1.89
N LEU A 113 -2.32 1.80 2.84
CA LEU A 113 -2.32 2.30 4.22
C LEU A 113 -2.37 3.82 4.31
N THR A 114 -1.47 4.52 3.61
CA THR A 114 -1.39 5.97 3.67
C THR A 114 -2.67 6.65 3.18
N ALA A 115 -3.25 6.17 2.09
CA ALA A 115 -4.47 6.72 1.53
C ALA A 115 -5.68 6.51 2.48
N LEU A 116 -5.74 5.34 3.13
CA LEU A 116 -6.75 5.06 4.17
C LEU A 116 -6.61 6.04 5.35
N LEU A 117 -5.40 6.18 5.89
CA LEU A 117 -5.15 7.02 7.06
C LEU A 117 -5.33 8.52 6.78
N ALA A 118 -5.14 8.95 5.53
CA ALA A 118 -5.30 10.34 5.12
C ALA A 118 -6.77 10.76 4.94
N GLY A 119 -7.73 9.84 5.04
CA GLY A 119 -9.16 10.17 5.04
C GLY A 119 -9.55 11.07 6.22
N ASP A 120 -10.53 11.94 6.03
CA ASP A 120 -10.91 12.98 7.01
C ASP A 120 -11.24 12.41 8.40
N GLU A 121 -11.98 11.30 8.43
CA GLU A 121 -12.30 10.58 9.66
C GLU A 121 -11.04 10.06 10.36
N MET A 122 -10.13 9.45 9.61
CA MET A 122 -8.90 8.89 10.15
C MET A 122 -7.96 9.99 10.64
N ILE A 123 -7.86 11.12 9.94
CA ILE A 123 -7.10 12.29 10.38
C ILE A 123 -7.63 12.83 11.72
N ALA A 124 -8.95 12.90 11.89
CA ALA A 124 -9.55 13.31 13.16
C ALA A 124 -9.22 12.33 14.29
N ARG A 125 -9.32 11.01 14.03
CA ARG A 125 -8.92 9.97 15.00
C ARG A 125 -7.44 10.06 15.38
N ILE A 126 -6.55 10.26 14.40
CA ILE A 126 -5.11 10.42 14.63
C ILE A 126 -4.85 11.62 15.53
N ARG A 127 -5.42 12.79 15.23
CA ARG A 127 -5.24 14.00 16.04
C ARG A 127 -5.70 13.79 17.50
N ALA A 128 -6.80 13.06 17.71
CA ALA A 128 -7.29 12.74 19.04
C ALA A 128 -6.40 11.72 19.78
N ALA A 129 -5.75 10.81 19.06
CA ALA A 129 -4.89 9.76 19.64
C ALA A 129 -3.45 10.22 19.95
N VAL A 130 -3.01 11.35 19.39
CA VAL A 130 -1.65 11.89 19.60
C VAL A 130 -1.44 12.28 21.06
N ARG A 131 -0.54 11.56 21.75
CA ARG A 131 -0.14 11.87 23.13
C ARG A 131 1.12 12.73 23.24
N ARG A 132 2.02 12.58 22.28
CA ARG A 132 3.26 13.35 22.19
C ARG A 132 3.35 13.92 20.78
N PRO A 133 2.89 15.16 20.58
CA PRO A 133 2.98 15.82 19.29
C PRO A 133 4.44 15.90 18.82
N LEU A 134 4.66 15.72 17.53
CA LEU A 134 5.98 15.88 16.91
C LEU A 134 6.32 17.36 16.68
N THR A 135 5.97 18.23 17.62
CA THR A 135 6.17 19.68 17.53
C THR A 135 7.66 20.00 17.41
N GLY A 136 8.00 20.90 16.49
CA GLY A 136 9.37 21.30 16.20
C GLY A 136 10.06 20.43 15.13
N PHE A 137 9.51 19.26 14.80
CA PHE A 137 10.04 18.45 13.69
C PHE A 137 9.55 18.98 12.33
N LYS A 138 10.50 19.07 11.40
CA LYS A 138 10.25 19.33 9.98
C LYS A 138 10.44 18.03 9.20
N VAL A 139 9.41 17.57 8.50
CA VAL A 139 9.39 16.24 7.86
C VAL A 139 9.22 16.36 6.35
N ALA A 140 10.12 15.74 5.59
CA ALA A 140 9.99 15.61 4.14
C ALA A 140 9.18 14.35 3.82
N ALA A 141 7.93 14.52 3.38
CA ALA A 141 7.10 13.42 2.94
C ALA A 141 7.58 12.88 1.59
N TYR A 142 8.06 11.63 1.56
CA TYR A 142 8.43 10.92 0.34
C TYR A 142 7.36 9.88 0.00
N TYR A 143 6.63 10.10 -1.08
CA TYR A 143 5.52 9.25 -1.52
C TYR A 143 5.98 8.06 -2.37
N GLY A 144 7.14 8.21 -3.02
CA GLY A 144 7.59 7.29 -4.05
C GLY A 144 6.69 7.27 -5.28
N CYS A 145 6.99 6.36 -6.20
CA CYS A 145 6.31 6.27 -7.49
C CYS A 145 5.09 5.33 -7.46
N LEU A 146 5.18 4.20 -6.75
CA LEU A 146 4.25 3.06 -6.93
C LEU A 146 2.87 3.26 -6.28
N SER A 147 2.74 4.12 -5.26
CA SER A 147 1.43 4.43 -4.68
C SER A 147 0.62 5.40 -5.53
N GLN A 148 1.30 6.18 -6.38
CA GLN A 148 0.70 7.25 -7.18
C GLN A 148 0.54 6.86 -8.64
N ARG A 149 1.44 6.03 -9.20
CA ARG A 149 1.54 5.78 -10.64
C ARG A 149 1.53 4.28 -10.98
N PRO A 150 0.87 3.88 -12.09
CA PRO A 150 0.07 4.70 -12.99
C PRO A 150 -1.35 4.98 -12.42
N PRO A 151 -1.89 6.21 -12.57
CA PRO A 151 -3.20 6.60 -12.03
C PRO A 151 -4.36 5.71 -12.51
N LYS A 152 -4.28 5.20 -13.74
CA LYS A 152 -5.28 4.25 -14.28
C LYS A 152 -5.44 2.99 -13.42
N VAL A 153 -4.37 2.57 -12.73
CA VAL A 153 -4.37 1.38 -11.87
C VAL A 153 -4.55 1.77 -10.40
N THR A 154 -3.81 2.77 -9.93
CA THR A 154 -3.80 3.18 -8.52
C THR A 154 -5.04 3.96 -8.12
N GLY A 155 -5.74 4.59 -9.07
CA GLY A 155 -6.84 5.51 -8.80
C GLY A 155 -6.40 6.85 -8.20
N ALA A 156 -5.10 7.17 -8.21
CA ALA A 156 -4.58 8.40 -7.64
C ALA A 156 -5.12 9.64 -8.39
N SER A 157 -5.75 10.56 -7.67
CA SER A 157 -6.34 11.78 -8.25
C SER A 157 -5.31 12.89 -8.51
N ARG A 158 -4.22 12.92 -7.74
CA ARG A 158 -3.16 13.93 -7.82
C ARG A 158 -1.77 13.27 -7.80
N PRO A 159 -1.42 12.48 -8.83
CA PRO A 159 -0.20 11.66 -8.82
C PRO A 159 1.10 12.49 -8.77
N GLU A 160 1.10 13.70 -9.33
CA GLU A 160 2.27 14.59 -9.36
C GLU A 160 2.39 15.45 -8.08
N HIS A 161 1.29 15.69 -7.38
CA HIS A 161 1.25 16.53 -6.17
C HIS A 161 0.32 15.93 -5.10
N PRO A 162 0.64 14.74 -4.57
CA PRO A 162 -0.14 14.13 -3.50
C PRO A 162 0.06 14.88 -2.18
N THR A 163 -0.95 14.83 -1.32
CA THR A 163 -0.94 15.50 0.00
C THR A 163 -1.22 14.55 1.17
N ASP A 164 -1.45 13.26 0.91
CA ASP A 164 -1.84 12.29 1.93
C ASP A 164 -0.83 12.17 3.08
N LEU A 165 0.46 12.01 2.79
CA LEU A 165 1.50 11.95 3.82
C LEU A 165 1.69 13.30 4.52
N ASP A 166 1.57 14.41 3.79
CA ASP A 166 1.67 15.75 4.38
C ASP A 166 0.58 15.96 5.44
N ARG A 167 -0.66 15.55 5.14
CA ARG A 167 -1.78 15.60 6.08
C ARG A 167 -1.54 14.72 7.31
N LEU A 168 -0.93 13.55 7.14
CA LEU A 168 -0.57 12.66 8.25
C LEU A 168 0.53 13.26 9.13
N VAL A 169 1.55 13.88 8.52
CA VAL A 169 2.61 14.60 9.23
C VAL A 169 2.01 15.74 10.07
N GLU A 170 1.11 16.54 9.49
CA GLU A 170 0.40 17.60 10.21
C GLU A 170 -0.48 17.05 11.34
N ALA A 171 -1.20 15.96 11.09
CA ALA A 171 -2.05 15.32 12.09
C ALA A 171 -1.25 14.80 13.29
N ALA A 172 0.00 14.37 13.08
CA ALA A 172 0.94 13.97 14.14
C ALA A 172 1.60 15.15 14.87
N GLY A 173 1.36 16.40 14.44
CA GLY A 173 1.87 17.62 15.07
C GLY A 173 3.24 18.09 14.55
N ALA A 174 3.76 17.49 13.47
CA ALA A 174 4.96 17.93 12.78
C ALA A 174 4.63 18.91 11.65
N THR A 175 5.66 19.58 11.10
CA THR A 175 5.53 20.47 9.94
C THR A 175 6.01 19.77 8.67
N PRO A 176 5.15 19.49 7.68
CA PRO A 176 5.61 18.97 6.40
C PRO A 176 6.40 20.05 5.65
N VAL A 177 7.54 19.68 5.08
CA VAL A 177 8.31 20.58 4.23
C VAL A 177 7.89 20.47 2.77
N ARG A 178 7.87 21.61 2.07
CA ARG A 178 7.73 21.65 0.62
C ARG A 178 9.09 21.34 0.00
N TRP A 179 9.13 20.32 -0.85
CA TRP A 179 10.32 19.90 -1.57
C TRP A 179 9.93 19.27 -2.90
N SER A 180 10.83 19.33 -3.88
CA SER A 180 10.49 19.04 -5.28
C SER A 180 10.44 17.54 -5.61
N HIS A 181 11.14 16.69 -4.86
CA HIS A 181 11.34 15.28 -5.21
C HIS A 181 10.35 14.32 -4.49
N LYS A 182 9.20 14.84 -4.02
CA LYS A 182 8.17 14.10 -3.27
C LYS A 182 7.73 12.79 -3.92
N THR A 183 7.67 12.76 -5.25
CA THR A 183 7.15 11.64 -6.04
C THR A 183 8.22 11.01 -6.92
N GLU A 184 9.48 11.45 -6.84
CA GLU A 184 10.57 10.91 -7.66
C GLU A 184 10.92 9.47 -7.32
N CYS A 185 11.57 8.79 -8.25
CA CYS A 185 12.04 7.42 -8.03
C CYS A 185 13.22 7.42 -7.05
N CYS A 186 13.17 6.56 -6.02
CA CYS A 186 14.28 6.36 -5.10
C CYS A 186 15.43 5.53 -5.70
N GLY A 187 15.30 5.06 -6.94
CA GLY A 187 16.24 4.13 -7.55
C GLY A 187 16.17 2.70 -7.00
N GLY A 188 15.28 2.39 -6.07
CA GLY A 188 15.26 1.10 -5.36
C GLY A 188 15.25 -0.14 -6.26
N SER A 189 14.56 -0.11 -7.40
CA SER A 189 14.55 -1.22 -8.37
C SER A 189 15.90 -1.45 -9.07
N LEU A 190 16.78 -0.45 -9.07
CA LEU A 190 18.11 -0.50 -9.68
C LEU A 190 19.18 -1.02 -8.72
N THR A 191 18.92 -1.11 -7.41
CA THR A 191 19.90 -1.55 -6.40
C THR A 191 20.58 -2.88 -6.73
N VAL A 192 19.86 -3.80 -7.39
CA VAL A 192 20.40 -5.11 -7.79
C VAL A 192 21.16 -5.05 -9.12
N ALA A 193 20.66 -4.30 -10.10
CA ALA A 193 21.23 -4.28 -11.45
C ALA A 193 22.32 -3.20 -11.66
N ARG A 194 22.29 -2.14 -10.85
CA ARG A 194 23.14 -0.94 -10.90
C ARG A 194 23.40 -0.41 -9.49
N ALA A 195 24.09 -1.21 -8.69
CA ALA A 195 24.51 -0.83 -7.33
C ALA A 195 25.42 0.42 -7.29
N ASP A 196 25.97 0.85 -8.43
CA ASP A 196 26.75 2.07 -8.58
C ASP A 196 25.90 3.36 -8.63
N ILE A 197 24.58 3.24 -8.84
CA ILE A 197 23.65 4.37 -8.98
C ILE A 197 22.87 4.66 -7.68
N VAL A 198 22.77 3.69 -6.77
CA VAL A 198 21.88 3.75 -5.59
C VAL A 198 22.66 3.68 -4.29
#